data_AF-A0A936HNI5-F1
#
_entry.id   AF-A0A936HNI5-F1
#
_cell.length_a   1.000
_cell.length_b   1.000
_cell.length_c   1.000
_cell.angle_alpha   90.00
_cell.angle_beta   90.00
_cell.angle_gamma   90.00
#
_symmetry.space_group_name_H-M   'P 1'
#
loop_
_entity.id
_entity.type
_entity.pdbx_description
1 polymer ?
#
loop_
_entity_poly.entity_id
_entity_poly.type
_entity_poly.pdbx_seq_one_letter_code
_entity_poly.pdbx_strand_id
1 'polypeptide(L)'
;MSTELRLFISSTFRDLQHERDYLVKKVFPELHSICRQRGITLSEIDLRWGLTEEESLYGNVVRRCLEEVDRCRPWFICITGDRYGYTPTIAEIHKDPELLRRFPWVEEAAIEGMSIMEMEVRYGAIGTGKADGEMANPRARFYFRDAAQGAPLSLKHPNEAAKLDALKQDVFRCGATIRQFRDAATLGKMVHDDLVALIEESFPALSHASNPLQQERRRHEAFALSRRQAYIPRAEALAHLSRVAEQARSNAASPGNAAAASNGMVVLAPSGSGKSALIAYWANHYRRRYPGAFVVEHYVGIGSEQGSTRRFCTTCPWSFASGDSSMPPFRRTRTNSMICFPTGLLRFMASR
;
A
#
# COMPACT_ATOMS: atom_id res chain seq x y z
N MET A 1 13.91 -0.52 1.40
CA MET A 1 12.84 -1.47 1.02
C MET A 1 11.57 -0.67 0.78
N SER A 2 10.81 -0.95 -0.28
CA SER A 2 9.53 -0.29 -0.53
C SER A 2 8.61 -0.51 0.67
N THR A 3 8.00 0.56 1.17
CA THR A 3 7.01 0.50 2.26
C THR A 3 5.60 0.24 1.75
N GLU A 4 5.44 -0.02 0.45
CA GLU A 4 4.17 -0.23 -0.22
C GLU A 4 4.21 -1.47 -1.12
N LEU A 5 3.16 -2.29 -1.04
CA LEU A 5 2.86 -3.42 -1.91
C LEU A 5 1.61 -3.06 -2.70
N ARG A 6 1.75 -2.85 -4.02
CA ARG A 6 0.62 -2.54 -4.91
C ARG A 6 0.24 -3.80 -5.67
N LEU A 7 -0.94 -4.35 -5.38
CA LEU A 7 -1.45 -5.57 -5.99
C LEU A 7 -2.38 -5.21 -7.15
N PHE A 8 -2.02 -5.57 -8.38
CA PHE A 8 -2.95 -5.43 -9.51
C PHE A 8 -3.92 -6.61 -9.56
N ILE A 9 -5.21 -6.31 -9.67
CA ILE A 9 -6.29 -7.31 -9.77
C ILE A 9 -6.91 -7.20 -11.15
N SER A 10 -6.58 -8.14 -12.03
CA SER A 10 -7.25 -8.29 -13.32
C SER A 10 -8.46 -9.22 -13.13
N SER A 11 -9.66 -8.77 -13.50
CA SER A 11 -10.85 -9.64 -13.48
C SER A 11 -11.96 -9.14 -14.41
N THR A 12 -12.84 -10.03 -14.83
CA THR A 12 -14.05 -9.66 -15.59
C THR A 12 -15.14 -9.09 -14.68
N PHE A 13 -15.90 -8.11 -15.19
CA PHE A 13 -16.76 -7.27 -14.35
C PHE A 13 -18.06 -7.94 -13.90
N ARG A 14 -18.83 -8.52 -14.83
CA ARG A 14 -20.24 -8.88 -14.58
C ARG A 14 -20.45 -10.21 -13.86
N ASP A 15 -19.50 -11.12 -13.99
CA ASP A 15 -19.65 -12.52 -13.62
C ASP A 15 -18.98 -12.89 -12.30
N LEU A 16 -18.25 -11.99 -11.66
CA LEU A 16 -17.46 -12.24 -10.43
C LEU A 16 -17.87 -11.34 -9.24
N GLN A 17 -19.10 -10.82 -9.22
CA GLN A 17 -19.51 -9.85 -8.21
C GLN A 17 -19.50 -10.44 -6.79
N HIS A 18 -19.99 -11.67 -6.61
CA HIS A 18 -19.99 -12.33 -5.30
C HIS A 18 -18.56 -12.61 -4.80
N GLU A 19 -17.69 -13.06 -5.69
CA GLU A 19 -16.26 -13.28 -5.45
C GLU A 19 -15.57 -12.00 -4.99
N ARG A 20 -15.77 -10.91 -5.73
CA ARG A 20 -15.19 -9.59 -5.43
C ARG A 20 -15.65 -9.09 -4.07
N ASP A 21 -16.95 -9.15 -3.81
CA ASP A 21 -17.54 -8.79 -2.52
C ASP A 21 -16.92 -9.57 -1.37
N TYR A 22 -16.69 -10.87 -1.57
CA TYR A 22 -16.03 -11.71 -0.58
C TYR A 22 -14.59 -11.26 -0.31
N LEU A 23 -13.83 -10.95 -1.38
CA LEU A 23 -12.45 -10.47 -1.24
C LEU A 23 -12.37 -9.17 -0.43
N VAL A 24 -13.24 -8.17 -0.68
CA VAL A 24 -13.28 -6.92 0.12
C VAL A 24 -13.66 -7.17 1.56
N LYS A 25 -14.69 -7.98 1.78
CA LYS A 25 -15.30 -8.12 3.11
C LYS A 25 -14.50 -9.03 4.02
N LYS A 26 -13.71 -9.96 3.47
CA LYS A 26 -13.05 -11.04 4.21
C LYS A 26 -11.55 -11.10 3.99
N VAL A 27 -11.09 -11.12 2.74
CA VAL A 27 -9.69 -11.42 2.42
C VAL A 27 -8.78 -10.21 2.57
N PHE A 28 -9.08 -9.10 1.91
CA PHE A 28 -8.25 -7.90 1.95
C PHE A 28 -8.07 -7.34 3.37
N PRO A 29 -9.10 -7.27 4.24
CA PRO A 29 -8.91 -6.81 5.62
C PRO A 29 -7.87 -7.62 6.40
N GLU A 30 -7.81 -8.94 6.18
CA GLU A 30 -6.81 -9.82 6.80
C GLU A 30 -5.41 -9.58 6.21
N LEU A 31 -5.30 -9.47 4.88
CA LEU A 31 -4.03 -9.15 4.21
C LEU A 31 -3.47 -7.79 4.64
N HIS A 32 -4.34 -6.77 4.80
CA HIS A 32 -3.98 -5.48 5.37
C HIS A 32 -3.38 -5.62 6.77
N SER A 33 -3.96 -6.45 7.63
CA SER A 33 -3.43 -6.73 8.97
C SER A 33 -2.04 -7.36 8.90
N ILE A 34 -1.87 -8.37 8.04
CA ILE A 34 -0.60 -9.09 7.81
C ILE A 34 0.50 -8.16 7.30
N CYS A 35 0.20 -7.33 6.30
CA CYS A 35 1.12 -6.32 5.76
C CYS A 35 1.46 -5.24 6.80
N ARG A 36 0.46 -4.76 7.55
CA ARG A 36 0.66 -3.74 8.58
C ARG A 36 1.57 -4.20 9.71
N GLN A 37 1.47 -5.47 10.11
CA GLN A 37 2.38 -6.05 11.10
C GLN A 37 3.84 -6.08 10.62
N ARG A 38 4.05 -6.12 9.30
CA ARG A 38 5.36 -6.06 8.64
C ARG A 38 5.82 -4.64 8.32
N GLY A 39 4.99 -3.63 8.59
CA GLY A 39 5.27 -2.21 8.29
C GLY A 39 5.07 -1.83 6.84
N ILE A 40 4.22 -2.57 6.12
CA ILE A 40 3.95 -2.39 4.69
C ILE A 40 2.50 -1.95 4.52
N THR A 41 2.28 -0.99 3.64
CA THR A 41 0.95 -0.63 3.16
C THR A 41 0.60 -1.49 1.96
N LEU A 42 -0.51 -2.23 2.04
CA LEU A 42 -1.10 -2.92 0.91
C LEU A 42 -2.00 -1.93 0.15
N SER A 43 -1.92 -1.94 -1.18
CA SER A 43 -2.78 -1.16 -2.07
C SER A 43 -3.34 -2.10 -3.14
N GLU A 44 -4.60 -2.51 -3.04
CA GLU A 44 -5.28 -3.31 -4.04
C GLU A 44 -5.79 -2.42 -5.18
N ILE A 45 -5.23 -2.60 -6.37
CA ILE A 45 -5.55 -1.81 -7.57
C ILE A 45 -6.44 -2.66 -8.47
N ASP A 46 -7.73 -2.32 -8.48
CA ASP A 46 -8.70 -2.80 -9.45
C ASP A 46 -9.37 -1.58 -10.08
N LEU A 47 -8.93 -1.23 -11.30
CA LEU A 47 -9.46 -0.09 -12.01
C LEU A 47 -10.89 -0.30 -12.52
N ARG A 48 -11.40 -1.53 -12.48
CA ARG A 48 -12.76 -1.87 -12.91
C ARG A 48 -13.71 -1.88 -11.72
N TRP A 49 -13.20 -1.73 -10.50
CA TRP A 49 -14.02 -1.66 -9.31
C TRP A 49 -14.69 -0.30 -9.21
N GLY A 50 -16.00 -0.28 -9.39
CA GLY A 50 -16.79 0.95 -9.35
C GLY A 50 -16.87 1.69 -10.68
N LEU A 51 -16.39 1.10 -11.78
CA LEU A 51 -16.65 1.60 -13.14
C LEU A 51 -17.81 0.83 -13.78
N THR A 52 -18.74 1.54 -14.43
CA THR A 52 -19.75 0.93 -15.31
C THR A 52 -19.13 0.54 -16.66
N GLU A 53 -19.83 -0.26 -17.48
CA GLU A 53 -19.38 -0.54 -18.85
C GLU A 53 -19.21 0.74 -19.68
N GLU A 54 -20.02 1.76 -19.41
CA GLU A 54 -19.94 3.07 -20.09
C GLU A 54 -18.67 3.83 -19.70
N GLU A 55 -18.23 3.70 -18.45
CA GLU A 55 -16.97 4.30 -18.00
C GLU A 55 -15.75 3.51 -18.50
N SER A 56 -15.94 2.24 -18.88
CA SER A 56 -14.93 1.45 -19.61
C SER A 56 -14.74 1.92 -21.06
N LEU A 57 -15.68 2.71 -21.60
CA LEU A 57 -15.62 3.32 -22.95
C LEU A 57 -14.83 4.65 -22.97
N TYR A 58 -14.37 5.16 -21.82
CA TYR A 58 -13.50 6.34 -21.82
C TYR A 58 -12.18 6.00 -22.53
N GLY A 59 -11.78 6.84 -23.50
CA GLY A 59 -10.71 6.53 -24.45
C GLY A 59 -9.33 6.23 -23.85
N ASN A 60 -9.11 6.45 -22.55
CA ASN A 60 -7.84 6.21 -21.87
C ASN A 60 -7.84 5.01 -20.91
N VAL A 61 -8.90 4.19 -20.87
CA VAL A 61 -9.02 3.06 -19.93
C VAL A 61 -7.91 2.04 -20.13
N VAL A 62 -7.62 1.65 -21.37
CA VAL A 62 -6.56 0.67 -21.68
C VAL A 62 -5.20 1.17 -21.20
N ARG A 63 -4.86 2.43 -21.51
CA ARG A 63 -3.61 3.05 -21.06
C ARG A 63 -3.49 3.06 -19.55
N ARG A 64 -4.54 3.45 -18.84
CA ARG A 64 -4.56 3.46 -17.37
C ARG A 64 -4.35 2.06 -16.79
N CYS A 65 -4.99 1.03 -17.36
CA CYS A 65 -4.81 -0.35 -16.93
C CYS A 65 -3.35 -0.79 -17.08
N LEU A 66 -2.75 -0.59 -18.26
CA LEU A 66 -1.36 -0.99 -18.51
C LEU A 66 -0.35 -0.20 -17.66
N GLU A 67 -0.57 1.11 -17.47
CA GLU A 67 0.26 1.94 -16.58
C GLU A 67 0.17 1.50 -15.11
N GLU A 68 -1.00 1.04 -14.65
CA GLU A 68 -1.13 0.49 -13.29
C GLU A 68 -0.53 -0.90 -13.16
N VAL A 69 -0.58 -1.73 -14.21
CA VAL A 69 0.16 -3.01 -14.24
C VAL A 69 1.64 -2.74 -13.98
N ASP A 70 2.26 -1.78 -14.66
CA ASP A 70 3.67 -1.41 -14.45
C ASP A 70 3.96 -1.01 -13.00
N ARG A 71 3.08 -0.22 -12.39
CA ARG A 71 3.23 0.24 -11.00
C ARG A 71 3.06 -0.87 -9.97
N CYS A 72 2.37 -1.95 -10.33
CA CYS A 72 2.08 -3.06 -9.43
C CYS A 72 3.08 -4.21 -9.56
N ARG A 73 3.87 -4.29 -10.65
CA ARG A 73 4.86 -5.35 -10.82
C ARG A 73 5.77 -5.46 -9.59
N PRO A 74 6.05 -6.69 -9.11
CA PRO A 74 5.65 -7.99 -9.68
C PRO A 74 4.29 -8.53 -9.18
N TRP A 75 3.52 -7.78 -8.40
CA TRP A 75 2.30 -8.26 -7.74
C TRP A 75 1.07 -8.18 -8.65
N PHE A 76 0.65 -9.34 -9.14
CA PHE A 76 -0.44 -9.46 -10.10
C PHE A 76 -1.28 -10.69 -9.79
N ILE A 77 -2.61 -10.51 -9.74
CA ILE A 77 -3.55 -11.62 -9.78
C ILE A 77 -4.53 -11.45 -10.93
N CYS A 78 -4.91 -12.56 -11.55
CA CYS A 78 -5.99 -12.61 -12.52
C CYS A 78 -7.08 -13.58 -12.05
N ILE A 79 -8.32 -13.12 -12.03
CA ILE A 79 -9.50 -13.91 -11.66
C ILE A 79 -10.42 -13.93 -12.88
N THR A 80 -10.64 -15.10 -13.46
CA THR A 80 -11.49 -15.26 -14.64
C THR A 80 -12.74 -16.08 -14.29
N GLY A 81 -13.91 -15.55 -14.64
CA GLY A 81 -15.15 -16.32 -14.66
C GLY A 81 -15.38 -16.94 -16.03
N ASP A 82 -16.56 -16.69 -16.56
CA ASP A 82 -17.10 -17.29 -17.79
C ASP A 82 -17.07 -16.29 -18.96
N ARG A 83 -16.58 -15.07 -18.76
CA ARG A 83 -16.52 -14.01 -19.77
C ARG A 83 -15.10 -13.78 -20.26
N TYR A 84 -14.95 -13.40 -21.52
CA TYR A 84 -13.67 -13.00 -22.09
C TYR A 84 -13.27 -11.55 -21.72
N GLY A 85 -14.26 -10.67 -21.54
CA GLY A 85 -14.08 -9.26 -21.18
C GLY A 85 -14.40 -8.31 -22.32
N TYR A 86 -14.20 -7.01 -22.09
CA TYR A 86 -14.42 -5.97 -23.11
C TYR A 86 -13.26 -5.96 -24.12
N THR A 87 -13.60 -5.98 -25.41
CA THR A 87 -12.64 -5.85 -26.52
C THR A 87 -12.76 -4.44 -27.11
N PRO A 88 -11.76 -3.58 -26.92
CA PRO A 88 -11.77 -2.24 -27.49
C PRO A 88 -11.63 -2.30 -29.01
N THR A 89 -12.33 -1.41 -29.71
CA THR A 89 -12.19 -1.25 -31.16
C THR A 89 -10.95 -0.43 -31.50
N ILE A 90 -10.42 -0.61 -32.72
CA ILE A 90 -9.28 0.19 -33.22
C ILE A 90 -9.58 1.70 -33.12
N ALA A 91 -10.80 2.10 -33.47
CA ALA A 91 -11.24 3.50 -33.39
C ALA A 91 -11.22 4.05 -31.95
N GLU A 92 -11.38 3.20 -30.93
CA GLU A 92 -11.25 3.62 -29.53
C GLU A 92 -9.79 3.72 -29.10
N ILE A 93 -8.94 2.80 -29.52
CA ILE A 93 -7.49 2.85 -29.26
C ILE A 93 -6.87 4.11 -29.87
N HIS A 94 -7.25 4.46 -31.11
CA HIS A 94 -6.74 5.68 -31.78
C HIS A 94 -7.19 7.00 -31.12
N LYS A 95 -8.19 6.99 -30.22
CA LYS A 95 -8.56 8.18 -29.44
C LYS A 95 -7.51 8.56 -28.39
N ASP A 96 -6.58 7.66 -28.07
CA ASP A 96 -5.48 7.91 -27.13
C ASP A 96 -4.11 7.72 -27.83
N PRO A 97 -3.56 8.76 -28.47
CA PRO A 97 -2.24 8.67 -29.11
C PRO A 97 -1.11 8.31 -28.15
N GLU A 98 -1.24 8.66 -26.86
CA GLU A 98 -0.24 8.37 -25.84
C GLU A 98 -0.20 6.87 -25.50
N LEU A 99 -1.33 6.17 -25.58
CA LEU A 99 -1.41 4.71 -25.46
C LEU A 99 -0.50 4.03 -26.47
N LEU A 100 -0.62 4.41 -27.74
CA LEU A 100 0.16 3.81 -28.83
C LEU A 100 1.63 4.19 -28.77
N ARG A 101 1.95 5.39 -28.27
CA ARG A 101 3.34 5.80 -28.02
C ARG A 101 4.00 4.96 -26.93
N ARG A 102 3.28 4.69 -25.83
CA ARG A 102 3.82 3.94 -24.67
C ARG A 102 3.74 2.43 -24.84
N PHE A 103 2.70 1.94 -25.50
CA PHE A 103 2.41 0.52 -25.70
C PHE A 103 2.06 0.25 -27.18
N PRO A 104 3.05 0.29 -28.10
CA PRO A 104 2.79 0.18 -29.54
C PRO A 104 2.09 -1.12 -29.95
N TRP A 105 2.29 -2.19 -29.18
CA TRP A 105 1.69 -3.51 -29.43
C TRP A 105 0.16 -3.54 -29.25
N VAL A 106 -0.42 -2.53 -28.60
CA VAL A 106 -1.86 -2.47 -28.31
C VAL A 106 -2.69 -2.32 -29.59
N GLU A 107 -2.14 -1.68 -30.63
CA GLU A 107 -2.82 -1.57 -31.93
C GLU A 107 -3.06 -2.96 -32.55
N GLU A 108 -2.01 -3.78 -32.62
CA GLU A 108 -2.11 -5.16 -33.12
C GLU A 108 -3.05 -6.00 -32.24
N ALA A 109 -2.94 -5.88 -30.92
CA ALA A 109 -3.83 -6.58 -30.00
C ALA A 109 -5.30 -6.22 -30.22
N ALA A 110 -5.61 -4.95 -30.53
CA ALA A 110 -6.98 -4.55 -30.86
C ALA A 110 -7.45 -5.09 -32.23
N ILE A 111 -6.55 -5.16 -33.23
CA ILE A 111 -6.82 -5.80 -34.53
C ILE A 111 -7.17 -7.29 -34.36
N GLU A 112 -6.44 -8.00 -33.50
CA GLU A 112 -6.70 -9.40 -33.12
C GLU A 112 -7.97 -9.56 -32.26
N GLY A 113 -8.57 -8.45 -31.83
CA GLY A 113 -9.76 -8.40 -30.99
C GLY A 113 -9.50 -8.91 -29.57
N MET A 114 -8.33 -8.58 -29.03
CA MET A 114 -7.93 -8.93 -27.66
C MET A 114 -8.76 -8.15 -26.64
N SER A 115 -9.19 -8.80 -25.56
CA SER A 115 -9.86 -8.08 -24.47
C SER A 115 -8.85 -7.31 -23.62
N ILE A 116 -9.30 -6.27 -22.91
CA ILE A 116 -8.44 -5.53 -21.97
C ILE A 116 -7.85 -6.48 -20.92
N MET A 117 -8.60 -7.50 -20.49
CA MET A 117 -8.11 -8.52 -19.55
C MET A 117 -6.96 -9.32 -20.14
N GLU A 118 -7.09 -9.77 -21.40
CA GLU A 118 -6.00 -10.47 -22.06
C GLU A 118 -4.78 -9.57 -22.25
N MET A 119 -4.98 -8.30 -22.62
CA MET A 119 -3.91 -7.30 -22.71
C MET A 119 -3.17 -7.16 -21.36
N GLU A 120 -3.89 -7.07 -20.24
CA GLU A 120 -3.32 -7.02 -18.88
C GLU A 120 -2.54 -8.29 -18.53
N VAL A 121 -3.07 -9.47 -18.84
CA VAL A 121 -2.43 -10.76 -18.55
C VAL A 121 -1.16 -10.96 -19.37
N ARG A 122 -1.22 -10.68 -20.68
CA ARG A 122 -0.05 -10.75 -21.56
C ARG A 122 1.01 -9.77 -21.10
N TYR A 123 0.62 -8.54 -20.76
CA TYR A 123 1.56 -7.54 -20.30
C TYR A 123 2.15 -7.90 -18.93
N GLY A 124 1.31 -8.06 -17.91
CA GLY A 124 1.73 -8.17 -16.50
C GLY A 124 2.23 -9.54 -16.05
N ALA A 125 1.96 -10.61 -16.81
CA ALA A 125 2.26 -11.97 -16.39
C ALA A 125 2.99 -12.84 -17.41
N ILE A 126 2.58 -12.86 -18.68
CA ILE A 126 3.16 -13.78 -19.69
C ILE A 126 4.41 -13.15 -20.36
N GLY A 127 4.38 -11.84 -20.61
CA GLY A 127 5.31 -11.11 -21.48
C GLY A 127 4.68 -10.84 -22.86
N THR A 128 4.94 -9.67 -23.44
CA THR A 128 4.35 -9.23 -24.73
C THR A 128 5.11 -9.73 -25.97
N GLY A 129 6.03 -10.67 -25.81
CA GLY A 129 6.63 -11.40 -26.92
C GLY A 129 7.53 -10.57 -27.85
N LYS A 130 8.06 -9.40 -27.45
CA LYS A 130 9.07 -8.69 -28.26
C LYS A 130 10.27 -8.19 -27.43
N ALA A 131 11.45 -8.56 -27.95
CA ALA A 131 12.81 -8.04 -27.76
C ALA A 131 13.65 -8.43 -26.54
N ASP A 132 13.19 -8.42 -25.28
CA ASP A 132 14.16 -8.36 -24.16
C ASP A 132 14.00 -9.44 -23.09
N GLY A 133 14.11 -10.73 -23.43
CA GLY A 133 14.35 -11.80 -22.43
C GLY A 133 13.39 -11.83 -21.23
N GLU A 134 12.22 -11.21 -21.32
CA GLU A 134 11.29 -11.04 -20.22
C GLU A 134 10.70 -12.42 -19.90
N MET A 135 11.14 -12.96 -18.77
CA MET A 135 10.57 -14.19 -18.22
C MET A 135 9.17 -13.92 -17.68
N ALA A 136 8.29 -14.90 -17.82
CA ALA A 136 6.96 -14.88 -17.20
C ALA A 136 7.07 -14.51 -15.72
N ASN A 137 6.15 -13.68 -15.24
CA ASN A 137 6.17 -13.17 -13.88
C ASN A 137 5.92 -14.32 -12.88
N PRO A 138 6.93 -14.76 -12.10
CA PRO A 138 6.78 -15.91 -11.21
C PRO A 138 5.83 -15.65 -10.02
N ARG A 139 5.51 -14.38 -9.76
CA ARG A 139 4.62 -13.95 -8.69
C ARG A 139 3.19 -13.76 -9.13
N ALA A 140 2.90 -13.86 -10.43
CA ALA A 140 1.53 -13.82 -10.92
C ALA A 140 0.75 -15.05 -10.39
N ARG A 141 -0.51 -14.83 -9.98
CA ARG A 141 -1.44 -15.90 -9.60
C ARG A 141 -2.70 -15.83 -10.44
N PHE A 142 -3.20 -16.98 -10.85
CA PHE A 142 -4.37 -17.09 -11.71
C PHE A 142 -5.42 -17.97 -11.04
N TYR A 143 -6.66 -17.48 -11.03
CA TYR A 143 -7.80 -18.16 -10.43
C TYR A 143 -8.89 -18.28 -11.50
N PHE A 144 -9.18 -19.50 -11.91
CA PHE A 144 -10.17 -19.78 -12.95
C PHE A 144 -11.40 -20.41 -12.32
N ARG A 145 -12.59 -19.89 -12.64
CA ARG A 145 -13.83 -20.51 -12.20
C ARG A 145 -13.98 -21.89 -12.86
N ASP A 146 -14.33 -22.89 -12.07
CA ASP A 146 -14.79 -24.18 -12.57
C ASP A 146 -16.10 -23.98 -13.32
N ALA A 147 -16.18 -24.48 -14.55
CA ALA A 147 -17.43 -24.50 -15.28
C ALA A 147 -18.44 -25.34 -14.48
N ALA A 148 -19.36 -24.67 -13.77
CA ALA A 148 -20.43 -25.34 -13.08
C ALA A 148 -21.23 -26.15 -14.11
N GLN A 149 -21.43 -27.45 -13.85
CA GLN A 149 -22.34 -28.27 -14.64
C GLN A 149 -23.73 -27.63 -14.60
N GLY A 150 -24.13 -26.94 -15.68
CA GLY A 150 -25.52 -26.51 -15.90
C GLY A 150 -25.84 -25.02 -15.94
N ALA A 151 -24.88 -24.09 -15.92
CA ALA A 151 -25.19 -22.70 -16.26
C ALA A 151 -24.96 -22.47 -17.77
N PRO A 152 -25.97 -22.05 -18.56
CA PRO A 152 -25.75 -21.70 -19.95
C PRO A 152 -24.78 -20.53 -19.99
N LEU A 153 -23.64 -20.75 -20.63
CA LEU A 153 -22.64 -19.73 -20.95
C LEU A 153 -23.37 -18.53 -21.56
N SER A 154 -23.40 -17.40 -20.86
CA SER A 154 -23.70 -16.11 -21.50
C SER A 154 -22.44 -15.55 -22.17
N LEU A 155 -21.67 -16.43 -22.82
CA LEU A 155 -20.80 -16.03 -23.92
C LEU A 155 -21.74 -15.87 -25.10
N LYS A 156 -22.11 -14.63 -25.39
CA LYS A 156 -23.05 -14.32 -26.48
C LYS A 156 -22.52 -14.78 -27.85
N HIS A 157 -21.23 -15.12 -27.95
CA HIS A 157 -20.56 -15.53 -29.19
C HIS A 157 -19.56 -16.68 -28.97
N PRO A 158 -19.61 -17.76 -29.78
CA PRO A 158 -18.66 -18.89 -29.74
C PRO A 158 -17.18 -18.49 -29.83
N ASN A 159 -16.90 -17.34 -30.46
CA ASN A 159 -15.54 -16.81 -30.62
C ASN A 159 -14.91 -16.36 -29.28
N GLU A 160 -15.70 -15.81 -28.36
CA GLU A 160 -15.21 -15.36 -27.05
C GLU A 160 -14.81 -16.53 -26.15
N ALA A 161 -15.53 -17.66 -26.24
CA ALA A 161 -15.19 -18.89 -25.53
C ALA A 161 -13.83 -19.43 -25.96
N ALA A 162 -13.64 -19.54 -27.28
CA ALA A 162 -12.39 -20.01 -27.86
C ALA A 162 -11.21 -19.11 -27.47
N LYS A 163 -11.40 -17.78 -27.46
CA LYS A 163 -10.37 -16.81 -27.03
C LYS A 163 -10.03 -16.94 -25.55
N LEU A 164 -11.04 -17.08 -24.68
CA LEU A 164 -10.80 -17.28 -23.25
C LEU A 164 -10.05 -18.59 -22.98
N ASP A 165 -10.42 -19.67 -23.67
CA ASP A 165 -9.73 -20.96 -23.54
C ASP A 165 -8.29 -20.89 -24.07
N ALA A 166 -8.06 -20.18 -25.18
CA ALA A 166 -6.72 -19.93 -25.69
C ALA A 166 -5.85 -19.16 -24.67
N LEU A 167 -6.41 -18.12 -24.04
CA LEU A 167 -5.70 -17.39 -22.98
C LEU A 167 -5.38 -18.28 -21.77
N LYS A 168 -6.33 -19.10 -21.31
CA LYS A 168 -6.10 -20.07 -20.22
C LYS A 168 -4.97 -21.04 -20.56
N GLN A 169 -4.91 -21.51 -21.82
CA GLN A 169 -3.82 -22.36 -22.29
C GLN A 169 -2.48 -21.63 -22.33
N ASP A 170 -2.44 -20.38 -22.78
CA ASP A 170 -1.20 -19.58 -22.82
C ASP A 170 -0.65 -19.33 -21.40
N VAL A 171 -1.52 -19.03 -20.43
CA VAL A 171 -1.14 -18.93 -19.01
C VAL A 171 -0.61 -20.27 -18.47
N PHE A 172 -1.21 -21.39 -18.85
CA PHE A 172 -0.72 -22.71 -18.47
C PHE A 172 0.68 -22.98 -19.04
N ARG A 173 0.91 -22.63 -20.31
CA ARG A 173 2.22 -22.82 -20.98
C ARG A 173 3.32 -21.93 -20.42
N CYS A 174 3.00 -20.75 -19.88
CA CYS A 174 4.01 -19.86 -19.28
C CYS A 174 4.46 -20.29 -17.88
N GLY A 175 3.89 -21.36 -17.32
CA GLY A 175 4.27 -21.90 -16.02
C GLY A 175 3.74 -21.11 -14.83
N ALA A 176 2.74 -20.25 -15.04
CA ALA A 176 2.13 -19.50 -13.95
C ALA A 176 1.39 -20.42 -12.97
N THR A 177 1.26 -19.97 -11.72
CA THR A 177 0.46 -20.70 -10.72
C THR A 177 -1.02 -20.48 -10.99
N ILE A 178 -1.72 -21.55 -11.35
CA ILE A 178 -3.15 -21.57 -11.64
C ILE A 178 -3.88 -22.36 -10.56
N ARG A 179 -5.02 -21.84 -10.09
CA ARG A 179 -5.97 -22.53 -9.22
C ARG A 179 -7.37 -22.46 -9.81
N GLN A 180 -8.18 -23.45 -9.49
CA GLN A 180 -9.58 -23.53 -9.87
C GLN A 180 -10.48 -23.30 -8.68
N PHE A 181 -11.56 -22.52 -8.84
CA PHE A 181 -12.51 -22.24 -7.76
C PHE A 181 -13.95 -22.41 -8.24
N ARG A 182 -14.82 -22.82 -7.32
CA ARG A 182 -16.25 -23.05 -7.59
C ARG A 182 -17.18 -22.04 -6.93
N ASP A 183 -16.69 -21.35 -5.91
CA ASP A 183 -17.45 -20.40 -5.10
C ASP A 183 -16.53 -19.33 -4.50
N ALA A 184 -17.13 -18.24 -4.03
CA ALA A 184 -16.43 -17.08 -3.49
C ALA A 184 -15.58 -17.40 -2.24
N ALA A 185 -15.99 -18.36 -1.41
CA ALA A 185 -15.24 -18.72 -0.21
C ALA A 185 -13.97 -19.51 -0.57
N THR A 186 -14.09 -20.42 -1.53
CA THR A 186 -12.96 -21.23 -2.05
C THR A 186 -11.96 -20.34 -2.75
N LEU A 187 -12.42 -19.41 -3.60
CA LEU A 187 -11.56 -18.38 -4.20
C LEU A 187 -10.88 -17.54 -3.12
N GLY A 188 -11.65 -17.04 -2.14
CA GLY A 188 -11.13 -16.17 -1.10
C GLY A 188 -10.00 -16.84 -0.30
N LYS A 189 -10.17 -18.11 0.06
CA LYS A 189 -9.13 -18.89 0.72
C LYS A 189 -7.88 -19.04 -0.16
N MET A 190 -8.04 -19.36 -1.44
CA MET A 190 -6.91 -19.52 -2.37
C MET A 190 -6.13 -18.22 -2.54
N VAL A 191 -6.82 -17.09 -2.75
CA VAL A 191 -6.22 -15.75 -2.87
C VAL A 191 -5.50 -15.37 -1.59
N HIS A 192 -6.13 -15.61 -0.43
CA HIS A 192 -5.52 -15.37 0.87
C HIS A 192 -4.21 -16.15 1.01
N ASP A 193 -4.26 -17.48 0.87
CA ASP A 193 -3.12 -18.36 1.14
C ASP A 193 -1.94 -18.07 0.19
N ASP A 194 -2.22 -17.85 -1.09
CA ASP A 194 -1.18 -17.55 -2.08
C ASP A 194 -0.54 -16.17 -1.85
N LEU A 195 -1.33 -15.14 -1.52
CA LEU A 195 -0.79 -13.81 -1.24
C LEU A 195 -0.04 -13.76 0.08
N VAL A 196 -0.50 -14.47 1.11
CA VAL A 196 0.23 -14.59 2.39
C VAL A 196 1.58 -15.25 2.15
N ALA A 197 1.64 -16.34 1.40
CA ALA A 197 2.91 -17.00 1.07
C ALA A 197 3.87 -16.06 0.33
N LEU A 198 3.39 -15.31 -0.67
CA LEU A 198 4.20 -14.32 -1.39
C LEU A 198 4.66 -13.15 -0.51
N ILE A 199 3.79 -12.68 0.39
CA ILE A 199 4.11 -11.63 1.37
C ILE A 199 5.16 -12.14 2.35
N GLU A 200 5.06 -13.38 2.83
CA GLU A 200 6.04 -13.98 3.73
C GLU A 200 7.39 -14.21 3.08
N GLU A 201 7.43 -14.61 1.82
CA GLU A 201 8.66 -14.74 1.04
C GLU A 201 9.32 -13.38 0.83
N SER A 202 8.54 -12.37 0.44
CA SER A 202 9.06 -11.04 0.09
C SER A 202 9.36 -10.16 1.31
N PHE A 203 8.59 -10.38 2.37
CA PHE A 203 8.61 -9.64 3.62
C PHE A 203 8.48 -10.61 4.79
N PRO A 204 9.54 -11.39 5.07
CA PRO A 204 9.54 -12.35 6.15
C PRO A 204 9.04 -11.70 7.44
N ALA A 205 8.19 -12.45 8.16
CA ALA A 205 7.83 -12.06 9.51
C ALA A 205 9.12 -11.75 10.26
N LEU A 206 9.17 -10.59 10.88
CA LEU A 206 10.34 -10.22 11.65
C LEU A 206 10.55 -11.32 12.66
N SER A 207 11.74 -11.94 12.61
CA SER A 207 12.15 -12.90 13.61
C SER A 207 11.83 -12.30 14.97
N HIS A 208 11.35 -13.14 15.90
CA HIS A 208 10.94 -12.75 17.25
C HIS A 208 12.06 -12.06 18.07
N ALA A 209 13.24 -11.87 17.47
CA ALA A 209 14.33 -11.01 17.89
C ALA A 209 14.12 -9.51 17.62
N SER A 210 12.99 -9.08 17.03
CA SER A 210 12.63 -7.66 17.00
C SER A 210 12.11 -7.25 18.38
N ASN A 211 13.02 -6.69 19.19
CA ASN A 211 12.71 -6.12 20.51
C ASN A 211 11.37 -5.35 20.45
N PRO A 212 10.45 -5.48 21.43
CA PRO A 212 9.17 -4.76 21.50
C PRO A 212 9.22 -3.29 21.05
N LEU A 213 10.33 -2.59 21.31
CA LEU A 213 10.55 -1.22 20.86
C LEU A 213 10.58 -1.07 19.33
N GLN A 214 11.18 -2.01 18.60
CA GLN A 214 11.23 -1.99 17.14
C GLN A 214 9.84 -2.25 16.53
N GLN A 215 9.08 -3.17 17.11
CA GLN A 215 7.69 -3.43 16.68
C GLN A 215 6.82 -2.18 16.90
N GLU A 216 6.99 -1.53 18.05
CA GLU A 216 6.29 -0.28 18.35
C GLU A 216 6.67 0.83 17.36
N ARG A 217 7.98 1.06 17.11
CA ARG A 217 8.45 2.05 16.13
C ARG A 217 7.82 1.87 14.75
N ARG A 218 7.74 0.62 14.26
CA ARG A 218 7.14 0.32 12.95
C ARG A 218 5.66 0.64 12.89
N ARG A 219 4.90 0.40 13.96
CA ARG A 219 3.47 0.77 14.03
C ARG A 219 3.28 2.28 13.90
N HIS A 220 4.13 3.06 14.58
CA HIS A 220 4.13 4.52 14.48
C HIS A 220 4.56 5.00 13.10
N GLU A 221 5.56 4.38 12.49
CA GLU A 221 6.03 4.72 11.14
C GLU A 221 4.97 4.42 10.06
N ALA A 222 4.31 3.27 10.13
CA ALA A 222 3.21 2.91 9.24
C ALA A 222 2.04 3.90 9.36
N PHE A 223 1.69 4.31 10.60
CA PHE A 223 0.67 5.33 10.83
C PHE A 223 1.10 6.70 10.28
N ALA A 224 2.37 7.10 10.46
CA ALA A 224 2.89 8.33 9.88
C ALA A 224 2.79 8.33 8.35
N LEU A 225 3.16 7.20 7.72
CA LEU A 225 3.10 7.03 6.28
C LEU A 225 1.67 7.16 5.75
N SER A 226 0.70 6.46 6.36
CA SER A 226 -0.70 6.54 5.94
C SER A 226 -1.28 7.95 6.05
N ARG A 227 -0.81 8.75 7.02
CA ARG A 227 -1.23 10.15 7.17
C ARG A 227 -0.57 11.10 6.17
N ARG A 228 0.57 10.75 5.59
CA ARG A 228 1.26 11.56 4.57
C ARG A 228 0.69 11.39 3.16
N GLN A 229 0.17 10.21 2.82
CA GLN A 229 -0.23 9.88 1.44
C GLN A 229 -1.25 10.86 0.82
N ALA A 230 -2.22 11.34 1.59
CA ALA A 230 -3.26 12.27 1.12
C ALA A 230 -3.12 13.70 1.68
N TYR A 231 -1.96 14.05 2.24
CA TYR A 231 -1.77 15.34 2.89
C TYR A 231 -1.33 16.42 1.89
N ILE A 232 -2.10 17.51 1.80
CA ILE A 232 -1.73 18.70 1.03
C ILE A 232 -0.89 19.64 1.93
N PRO A 233 0.39 19.89 1.62
CA PRO A 233 1.26 20.70 2.45
C PRO A 233 0.79 22.16 2.58
N ARG A 234 0.77 22.68 3.81
CA ARG A 234 0.55 24.10 4.10
C ARG A 234 1.87 24.78 4.44
N ALA A 235 2.40 25.56 3.50
CA ALA A 235 3.73 26.17 3.61
C ALA A 235 3.90 26.98 4.91
N GLU A 236 2.92 27.80 5.26
CA GLU A 236 2.97 28.66 6.46
C GLU A 236 3.05 27.83 7.76
N ALA A 237 2.22 26.80 7.88
CA ALA A 237 2.22 25.91 9.06
C ALA A 237 3.56 25.17 9.20
N LEU A 238 4.11 24.65 8.10
CA LEU A 238 5.40 23.96 8.10
C LEU A 238 6.56 24.90 8.42
N ALA A 239 6.52 26.13 7.92
CA ALA A 239 7.52 27.16 8.23
C ALA A 239 7.49 27.54 9.71
N HIS A 240 6.29 27.68 10.29
CA HIS A 240 6.13 27.96 11.71
C HIS A 240 6.69 26.84 12.59
N LEU A 241 6.33 25.58 12.31
CA LEU A 241 6.84 24.41 13.03
C LEU A 241 8.38 24.34 12.98
N SER A 242 8.96 24.59 11.80
CA SER A 242 10.42 24.56 11.60
C SER A 242 11.13 25.66 12.38
N ARG A 243 10.59 26.90 12.34
CA ARG A 243 11.15 28.04 13.09
C ARG A 243 11.16 27.78 14.59
N VAL A 244 10.07 27.25 15.14
CA VAL A 244 9.97 26.93 16.57
C VAL A 244 10.97 25.83 16.96
N ALA A 245 11.09 24.79 16.14
CA ALA A 245 12.06 23.71 16.38
C ALA A 245 13.52 24.21 16.31
N GLU A 246 13.83 25.09 15.36
CA GLU A 246 15.16 25.70 15.22
C GLU A 246 15.49 26.61 16.40
N GLN A 247 14.54 27.44 16.83
CA GLN A 247 14.72 28.32 18.00
C GLN A 247 14.97 27.50 19.27
N ALA A 248 14.24 26.40 19.47
CA ALA A 248 14.48 25.49 20.59
C ALA A 248 15.87 24.83 20.53
N ARG A 249 16.31 24.42 19.33
CA ARG A 249 17.65 23.85 19.12
C ARG A 249 18.75 24.86 19.42
N SER A 250 18.61 26.10 18.96
CA SER A 250 19.57 27.19 19.22
C SER A 250 19.65 27.53 20.71
N ASN A 251 18.50 27.56 21.40
CA ASN A 251 18.46 27.80 22.85
C ASN A 251 19.13 26.67 23.66
N ALA A 252 18.94 25.42 23.23
CA ALA A 252 19.56 24.25 23.87
C ALA A 252 21.09 24.19 23.68
N ALA A 253 21.63 24.82 22.64
CA ALA A 253 23.07 24.89 22.38
C ALA A 253 23.81 25.95 23.21
N SER A 254 23.10 26.81 23.95
CA SER A 254 23.69 27.87 24.76
C SER A 254 24.01 27.36 26.19
N PRO A 255 25.27 27.40 26.66
CA PRO A 255 25.63 26.97 28.01
C PRO A 255 25.01 27.91 29.06
N GLY A 256 24.21 27.37 29.99
CA GLY A 256 23.60 28.13 31.09
C GLY A 256 22.07 28.14 31.13
N ASN A 257 21.40 27.61 30.11
CA ASN A 257 19.93 27.69 29.99
C ASN A 257 19.23 26.32 29.93
N ALA A 258 19.72 25.33 30.70
CA ALA A 258 19.15 23.97 30.73
C ALA A 258 17.67 23.93 31.15
N ALA A 259 17.19 24.93 31.90
CA ALA A 259 15.78 25.09 32.26
C ALA A 259 14.91 25.67 31.12
N ALA A 260 15.51 26.36 30.15
CA ALA A 260 14.83 26.88 28.95
C ALA A 260 14.79 25.87 27.79
N ALA A 261 15.39 24.67 27.97
CA ALA A 261 15.47 23.65 26.95
C ALA A 261 14.15 22.89 26.71
N SER A 262 13.09 23.17 27.48
CA SER A 262 11.79 22.50 27.34
C SER A 262 10.72 23.36 26.66
N ASN A 263 10.96 23.76 25.41
CA ASN A 263 9.94 24.46 24.62
C ASN A 263 8.95 23.44 24.04
N GLY A 264 7.93 23.05 24.78
CA GLY A 264 6.83 22.25 24.21
C GLY A 264 6.03 23.06 23.19
N MET A 265 5.62 22.44 22.09
CA MET A 265 4.72 23.05 21.10
C MET A 265 3.46 22.21 21.00
N VAL A 266 2.31 22.90 20.99
CA VAL A 266 0.99 22.27 20.86
C VAL A 266 0.34 22.77 19.58
N VAL A 267 -0.07 21.85 18.72
CA VAL A 267 -0.83 22.17 17.51
C VAL A 267 -2.31 21.99 17.80
N LEU A 268 -3.02 23.12 17.94
CA LEU A 268 -4.46 23.15 18.20
C LEU A 268 -5.23 23.31 16.88
N ALA A 269 -6.18 22.42 16.65
CA ALA A 269 -7.15 22.52 15.56
C ALA A 269 -8.33 21.56 15.82
N PRO A 270 -9.50 21.77 15.20
CA PRO A 270 -10.64 20.86 15.32
C PRO A 270 -10.32 19.41 14.97
N SER A 271 -11.11 18.45 15.45
CA SER A 271 -10.97 17.05 15.04
C SER A 271 -11.14 16.93 13.52
N GLY A 272 -10.40 16.01 12.88
CA GLY A 272 -10.43 15.82 11.43
C GLY A 272 -9.67 16.86 10.59
N SER A 273 -9.14 17.93 11.18
CA SER A 273 -8.44 19.01 10.44
C SER A 273 -7.06 18.63 9.86
N GLY A 274 -6.61 17.38 10.04
CA GLY A 274 -5.33 16.90 9.52
C GLY A 274 -4.11 17.13 10.40
N LYS A 275 -4.26 17.41 11.71
CA LYS A 275 -3.13 17.62 12.66
C LYS A 275 -2.07 16.53 12.59
N SER A 276 -2.47 15.26 12.69
CA SER A 276 -1.53 14.13 12.63
C SER A 276 -0.81 14.05 11.28
N ALA A 277 -1.48 14.43 10.19
CA ALA A 277 -0.89 14.46 8.86
C ALA A 277 0.13 15.60 8.71
N LEU A 278 -0.17 16.79 9.24
CA LEU A 278 0.77 17.91 9.32
C LEU A 278 2.06 17.52 10.08
N ILE A 279 1.92 16.91 11.27
CA ILE A 279 3.07 16.49 12.08
C ILE A 279 3.86 15.37 11.39
N ALA A 280 3.19 14.36 10.84
CA ALA A 280 3.84 13.27 10.10
C ALA A 280 4.68 13.82 8.92
N TYR A 281 4.08 14.73 8.15
CA TYR A 281 4.74 15.35 7.01
C TYR A 281 5.93 16.20 7.45
N TRP A 282 5.74 17.05 8.47
CA TRP A 282 6.79 17.90 9.00
C TRP A 282 7.95 17.09 9.59
N ALA A 283 7.69 16.06 10.38
CA ALA A 283 8.72 15.20 10.96
C ALA A 283 9.58 14.52 9.88
N ASN A 284 8.94 14.00 8.83
CA ASN A 284 9.64 13.42 7.67
C ASN A 284 10.46 14.47 6.90
N HIS A 285 9.93 15.69 6.73
CA HIS A 285 10.68 16.80 6.14
C HIS A 285 11.90 17.20 7.00
N TYR A 286 11.71 17.29 8.32
CA TYR A 286 12.76 17.68 9.26
C TYR A 286 13.92 16.66 9.29
N ARG A 287 13.62 15.35 9.30
CA ARG A 287 14.64 14.28 9.19
C ARG A 287 15.51 14.42 7.94
N ARG A 288 14.90 14.74 6.79
CA ARG A 288 15.63 14.95 5.52
C ARG A 288 16.50 16.20 5.55
N ARG A 289 16.00 17.28 6.17
CA ARG A 289 16.72 18.55 6.33
C ARG A 289 17.91 18.42 7.29
N TYR A 290 17.76 17.61 8.34
CA TYR A 290 18.73 17.42 9.41
C TYR A 290 19.02 15.93 9.65
N PRO A 291 19.88 15.28 8.82
CA PRO A 291 20.14 13.85 8.93
C PRO A 291 20.73 13.40 10.28
N GLY A 292 21.43 14.31 10.98
CA GLY A 292 21.97 14.06 12.33
C GLY A 292 20.97 14.27 13.46
N ALA A 293 19.73 14.72 13.17
CA ALA A 293 18.72 14.94 14.19
C ALA A 293 18.04 13.62 14.60
N PHE A 294 18.02 13.35 15.91
CA PHE A 294 17.32 12.19 16.45
C PHE A 294 15.83 12.49 16.66
N VAL A 295 14.99 12.17 15.67
CA VAL A 295 13.54 12.45 15.71
C VAL A 295 12.75 11.21 16.12
N VAL A 296 12.15 11.24 17.32
CA VAL A 296 11.20 10.21 17.76
C VAL A 296 9.77 10.64 17.45
N GLU A 297 9.03 9.78 16.77
CA GLU A 297 7.65 10.02 16.38
C GLU A 297 6.75 8.97 17.04
N HIS A 298 5.69 9.43 17.70
CA HIS A 298 4.79 8.58 18.47
C HIS A 298 3.35 9.10 18.40
N TYR A 299 2.43 8.21 18.06
CA TYR A 299 1.01 8.50 17.88
C TYR A 299 0.18 7.82 18.95
N VAL A 300 -0.50 8.62 19.77
CA VAL A 300 -1.34 8.09 20.84
C VAL A 300 -2.50 7.27 20.25
N GLY A 301 -2.66 6.05 20.76
CA GLY A 301 -3.68 5.10 20.29
C GLY A 301 -3.17 4.08 19.27
N ILE A 302 -1.89 4.11 18.93
CA ILE A 302 -1.23 3.11 18.08
C ILE A 302 -0.30 2.25 18.95
N GLY A 303 -0.68 0.98 19.19
CA GLY A 303 0.04 0.03 20.06
C GLY A 303 -0.89 -1.02 20.69
N SER A 304 -0.34 -2.14 21.16
CA SER A 304 -1.09 -3.32 21.64
C SER A 304 -1.52 -3.27 23.11
N GLU A 305 -1.30 -2.17 23.83
CA GLU A 305 -1.76 -2.05 25.21
C GLU A 305 -2.52 -0.74 25.39
N GLN A 306 -3.76 -0.88 25.85
CA GLN A 306 -4.62 0.21 26.25
C GLN A 306 -3.88 1.10 27.28
N GLY A 307 -3.67 2.38 26.94
CA GLY A 307 -3.57 3.44 27.93
C GLY A 307 -2.28 3.59 28.75
N SER A 308 -1.09 3.46 28.15
CA SER A 308 0.14 3.63 28.92
C SER A 308 1.26 4.38 28.19
N THR A 309 1.18 5.72 28.19
CA THR A 309 2.35 6.62 28.18
C THR A 309 3.39 6.23 29.25
N ARG A 310 2.98 5.44 30.25
CA ARG A 310 3.81 4.87 31.32
C ARG A 310 4.88 3.90 30.82
N ARG A 311 4.65 3.06 29.79
CA ARG A 311 5.68 2.12 29.31
C ARG A 311 6.77 2.78 28.49
N PHE A 312 6.43 3.70 27.57
CA PHE A 312 7.43 4.44 26.79
C PHE A 312 8.43 5.19 27.69
N CYS A 313 7.93 5.87 28.73
CA CYS A 313 8.78 6.56 29.71
C CYS A 313 9.58 5.62 30.63
N THR A 314 9.21 4.34 30.76
CA THR A 314 9.89 3.38 31.65
C THR A 314 10.75 2.35 30.92
N THR A 315 10.58 2.10 29.62
CA THR A 315 11.46 1.22 28.83
C THR A 315 12.58 1.96 28.11
N CYS A 316 12.40 3.24 27.77
CA CYS A 316 13.50 4.07 27.24
C CYS A 316 14.66 4.21 28.24
N PRO A 317 14.47 4.55 29.54
CA PRO A 317 15.59 4.85 30.44
C PRO A 317 16.57 3.70 30.66
N TRP A 318 16.10 2.45 30.67
CA TRP A 318 16.94 1.30 31.00
C TRP A 318 17.87 0.87 29.86
N SER A 319 17.61 1.33 28.63
CA SER A 319 18.54 1.15 27.50
C SER A 319 19.60 2.27 27.44
N PHE A 320 19.43 3.35 28.22
CA PHE A 320 20.39 4.46 28.32
C PHE A 320 21.39 4.27 29.47
N ALA A 321 21.21 3.26 30.34
CA ALA A 321 21.95 3.09 31.59
C ALA A 321 23.19 2.17 31.49
N SER A 322 23.68 1.85 30.29
CA SER A 322 24.97 1.15 30.13
C SER A 322 26.14 2.09 29.83
N GLY A 323 26.04 3.39 30.15
CA GLY A 323 27.11 4.33 29.78
C GLY A 323 27.28 5.65 30.53
N ASP A 324 26.35 6.15 31.36
CA ASP A 324 26.67 7.34 32.16
C ASP A 324 25.71 7.58 33.34
N SER A 325 26.26 7.79 34.53
CA SER A 325 25.57 7.77 35.82
C SER A 325 25.17 9.14 36.38
N SER A 326 24.89 10.14 35.54
CA SER A 326 24.53 11.49 36.00
C SER A 326 23.26 12.04 35.35
N MET A 327 22.07 11.68 35.88
CA MET A 327 20.84 12.46 35.68
C MET A 327 19.93 12.46 36.92
N PRO A 328 19.24 13.58 37.24
CA PRO A 328 18.43 13.72 38.44
C PRO A 328 17.04 13.04 38.29
N PRO A 329 16.34 12.73 39.40
CA PRO A 329 15.12 11.93 39.38
C PRO A 329 13.92 12.68 38.79
N PHE A 330 13.15 11.99 37.94
CA PHE A 330 11.99 12.51 37.21
C PHE A 330 10.74 12.65 38.13
N ARG A 331 10.16 13.85 38.26
CA ARG A 331 8.89 14.08 38.99
C ARG A 331 7.66 13.83 38.09
N ARG A 332 6.66 13.13 38.65
CA ARG A 332 5.38 12.73 38.03
C ARG A 332 4.49 13.93 37.67
N THR A 333 3.95 13.94 36.45
CA THR A 333 2.67 14.61 36.11
C THR A 333 1.86 13.75 35.13
N ARG A 334 0.54 13.69 35.36
CA ARG A 334 -0.46 12.94 34.57
C ARG A 334 -0.81 13.73 33.30
N THR A 335 -0.73 13.12 32.10
CA THR A 335 -1.52 13.32 30.84
C THR A 335 -0.70 13.15 29.54
N ASN A 336 -1.41 12.98 28.41
CA ASN A 336 -1.11 12.13 27.25
C ASN A 336 -0.31 12.77 26.09
N SER A 337 0.49 11.92 25.41
CA SER A 337 1.36 12.13 24.22
C SER A 337 2.75 12.73 24.48
N MET A 338 3.79 12.14 23.88
CA MET A 338 5.20 12.53 24.08
C MET A 338 6.02 12.31 22.79
N ILE A 339 6.83 13.31 22.43
CA ILE A 339 7.94 13.22 21.47
C ILE A 339 9.20 13.56 22.28
N CYS A 340 10.29 12.81 22.09
CA CYS A 340 11.55 12.99 22.85
C CYS A 340 12.74 13.17 21.89
N PHE A 341 13.56 14.18 22.19
CA PHE A 341 14.87 14.41 21.60
C PHE A 341 15.90 14.40 22.75
N PRO A 342 17.05 13.70 22.66
CA PRO A 342 18.15 13.93 23.56
C PRO A 342 18.88 15.20 23.11
N THR A 343 19.05 16.14 24.04
CA THR A 343 19.46 17.56 23.89
C THR A 343 18.38 18.47 23.28
N GLY A 344 17.59 19.12 24.15
CA GLY A 344 16.51 20.04 23.79
C GLY A 344 15.13 19.38 23.74
N LEU A 345 14.36 19.49 24.82
CA LEU A 345 13.11 18.77 25.07
C LEU A 345 11.88 19.48 24.42
N LEU A 346 11.51 19.12 23.20
CA LEU A 346 10.25 19.58 22.57
C LEU A 346 9.12 18.57 22.82
N ARG A 347 8.19 18.91 23.73
CA ARG A 347 6.99 18.12 24.05
C ARG A 347 5.83 18.48 23.11
N PHE A 348 5.27 17.50 22.42
CA PHE A 348 4.04 17.66 21.64
C PHE A 348 2.90 16.86 22.28
N MET A 349 1.81 17.55 22.62
CA MET A 349 0.55 16.95 23.04
C MET A 349 -0.54 17.25 22.00
N ALA A 350 -1.32 16.23 21.65
CA ALA A 350 -2.58 16.41 20.93
C ALA A 350 -3.68 15.71 21.74
N SER A 351 -4.63 16.48 22.29
CA SER A 351 -5.85 15.90 22.86
C SER A 351 -6.84 15.58 21.74
N ARG A 352 -7.74 14.63 22.01
CA ARG A 352 -8.89 14.33 21.15
C ARG A 352 -9.82 15.53 21.02
#